data_AF-R7N153-F1
#
_entry.id   AF-R7N153-F1
#
_cell.length_a   1.000
_cell.length_b   1.000
_cell.length_c   1.000
_cell.angle_alpha   90.00
_cell.angle_beta   90.00
_cell.angle_gamma   90.00
#
_symmetry.space_group_name_H-M   'P 1'
#
loop_
_entity.id
_entity.type
_entity.pdbx_description
1 polymer ?
#
loop_
_entity_poly.entity_id
_entity_poly.type
_entity_poly.pdbx_seq_one_letter_code
_entity_poly.pdbx_strand_id
1 'polypeptide(L)'
;MDKLAGKAGAALTHKVGATVTSARRAGTTATLDVLNKYLSYHQMVSVASNYWPMVHGNTPEDVKKDEEGLQIMRTLGRNMAWILKCIEAGKKAGIEAPATEAKIMTNFIR
;
A
#
# COMPACT_ATOMS: atom_id res chain seq x y z
N MET A 1 -5.94 4.80 10.92
CA MET A 1 -4.94 3.71 10.77
C MET A 1 -4.04 3.55 11.98
N ASP A 2 -3.86 4.59 12.82
CA ASP A 2 -2.93 4.55 13.96
C ASP A 2 -3.18 3.42 14.96
N LYS A 3 -4.45 3.13 15.27
CA LYS A 3 -4.80 2.01 16.18
C LYS A 3 -4.40 0.64 15.61
N LEU A 4 -4.62 0.42 14.31
CA LEU A 4 -4.21 -0.82 13.64
C LEU A 4 -2.69 -0.94 13.64
N ALA A 5 -2.00 0.13 13.25
CA ALA A 5 -0.55 0.19 13.20
C ALA A 5 0.09 -0.06 14.58
N GLY A 6 -0.44 0.59 15.63
CA GLY A 6 0.09 0.45 16.98
C GLY A 6 -0.21 -0.88 17.66
N LYS A 7 -1.36 -1.52 17.37
CA LYS A 7 -1.78 -2.76 18.05
C LYS A 7 -1.52 -4.03 17.27
N ALA A 8 -1.52 -3.97 15.94
CA ALA A 8 -1.48 -5.14 15.06
C ALA A 8 -0.37 -5.06 14.00
N GLY A 9 0.59 -4.14 14.15
CA GLY A 9 1.67 -3.94 13.19
C GLY A 9 2.48 -5.21 12.87
N ALA A 10 2.75 -6.05 13.87
CA ALA A 10 3.45 -7.33 13.68
C ALA A 10 2.68 -8.31 12.77
N ALA A 11 1.34 -8.26 12.79
CA ALA A 11 0.52 -9.09 11.91
C ALA A 11 0.50 -8.59 10.45
N LEU A 12 1.03 -7.38 10.19
CA LEU A 12 1.11 -6.80 8.85
C LEU A 12 2.45 -7.07 8.15
N THR A 13 3.45 -7.54 8.90
CA THR A 13 4.81 -7.79 8.37
C THR A 13 4.80 -8.69 7.14
N HIS A 14 5.49 -8.22 6.09
CA HIS A 14 5.61 -8.86 4.77
C HIS A 14 4.30 -9.07 4.01
N LYS A 15 3.17 -8.53 4.48
CA LYS A 15 1.93 -8.53 3.71
C LYS A 15 2.01 -7.55 2.55
N VAL A 16 1.37 -7.92 1.45
CA VAL A 16 1.21 -7.04 0.29
C VAL A 16 0.09 -6.03 0.57
N GLY A 17 0.35 -4.76 0.31
CA GLY A 17 -0.63 -3.70 0.52
C GLY A 17 -0.52 -2.60 -0.52
N ALA A 18 -1.64 -1.93 -0.78
CA ALA A 18 -1.70 -0.71 -1.56
C ALA A 18 -2.64 0.28 -0.86
N THR A 19 -2.38 1.57 -1.03
CA THR A 19 -3.29 2.63 -0.64
C THR A 19 -4.05 3.11 -1.87
N VAL A 20 -5.32 3.45 -1.69
CA VAL A 20 -6.15 4.06 -2.73
C VAL A 20 -6.93 5.20 -2.13
N THR A 21 -7.18 6.26 -2.90
CA THR A 21 -8.04 7.36 -2.45
C THR A 21 -9.07 7.73 -3.50
N SER A 22 -10.18 8.30 -3.05
CA SER A 22 -11.23 8.81 -3.92
C SER A 22 -11.71 10.13 -3.34
N ALA A 23 -11.87 11.15 -4.18
CA ALA A 23 -12.45 12.42 -3.76
C ALA A 23 -13.23 13.09 -4.88
N ARG A 24 -14.20 13.93 -4.52
CA ARG A 24 -14.88 14.80 -5.48
C ARG A 24 -14.00 15.96 -5.97
N ARG A 25 -13.07 16.45 -5.13
CA ARG A 25 -12.17 17.57 -5.40
C ARG A 25 -10.76 17.25 -4.89
N ALA A 26 -10.21 18.06 -3.99
CA ALA A 26 -8.84 17.91 -3.49
C ALA A 26 -8.73 17.00 -2.26
N GLY A 27 -7.49 16.65 -1.91
CA GLY A 27 -7.12 15.95 -0.67
C GLY A 27 -6.59 14.53 -0.86
N THR A 28 -6.71 13.96 -2.06
CA THR A 28 -6.27 12.60 -2.41
C THR A 28 -4.77 12.40 -2.21
N THR A 29 -3.94 13.28 -2.78
CA THR A 29 -2.47 13.21 -2.66
C THR A 29 -2.00 13.26 -1.20
N ALA A 30 -2.45 14.27 -0.43
CA ALA A 30 -2.09 14.40 0.98
C ALA A 30 -2.57 13.19 1.81
N THR A 31 -3.73 12.62 1.48
CA THR A 31 -4.21 11.40 2.13
C THR A 31 -3.35 10.20 1.77
N LEU A 32 -2.93 10.05 0.51
CA LEU A 32 -2.03 8.97 0.07
C LEU A 32 -0.68 9.05 0.78
N ASP A 33 -0.08 10.24 0.89
CA ASP A 33 1.18 10.45 1.62
C ASP A 33 1.07 9.99 3.08
N VAL A 34 -0.02 10.38 3.75
CA VAL A 34 -0.27 9.98 5.14
C VAL A 34 -0.54 8.48 5.26
N LEU A 35 -1.24 7.86 4.30
CA LEU A 35 -1.56 6.43 4.38
C LEU A 35 -0.36 5.54 4.05
N ASN A 36 0.49 5.95 3.11
CA ASN A 36 1.65 5.16 2.68
C ASN A 36 2.65 4.90 3.80
N LYS A 37 2.79 5.82 4.77
CA LYS A 37 3.67 5.62 5.93
C LYS A 37 3.34 4.34 6.71
N TYR A 38 2.06 3.95 6.81
CA TYR A 38 1.67 2.77 7.58
C TYR A 38 2.12 1.47 6.92
N LEU A 39 2.19 1.42 5.59
CA LEU A 39 2.78 0.28 4.87
C LEU A 39 4.27 0.18 5.22
N SER A 40 4.97 1.31 5.20
CA SER A 40 6.40 1.39 5.50
C SER A 40 6.74 1.05 6.95
N TYR A 41 5.92 1.46 7.92
CA TYR A 41 6.15 1.20 9.35
C TYR A 41 6.16 -0.28 9.71
N HIS A 42 5.53 -1.12 8.89
CA HIS A 42 5.32 -2.52 9.20
C HIS A 42 5.94 -3.47 8.18
N GLN A 43 6.93 -3.02 7.41
CA GLN A 43 7.63 -3.86 6.42
C GLN A 43 6.65 -4.51 5.42
N MET A 44 5.59 -3.80 5.06
CA MET A 44 4.66 -4.30 4.05
C MET A 44 5.27 -4.14 2.65
N VAL A 45 4.94 -5.07 1.76
CA VAL A 45 5.27 -4.93 0.34
C VAL A 45 4.29 -3.94 -0.27
N SER A 46 4.73 -2.70 -0.47
CA SER A 46 3.93 -1.64 -1.06
C SER A 46 3.79 -1.85 -2.57
N VAL A 47 2.56 -1.95 -3.06
CA VAL A 47 2.28 -2.09 -4.49
C VAL A 47 2.03 -0.71 -5.09
N ALA A 48 2.79 -0.40 -6.14
CA ALA A 48 2.59 0.80 -6.94
C ALA A 48 1.76 0.52 -8.19
N SER A 49 1.18 1.58 -8.75
CA SER A 49 0.60 1.59 -10.08
C SER A 49 1.50 2.36 -11.07
N ASN A 50 1.01 2.67 -12.26
CA ASN A 50 1.69 3.53 -13.22
C ASN A 50 1.60 5.03 -12.87
N TYR A 51 0.79 5.40 -11.87
CA TYR A 51 0.73 6.73 -11.27
C TYR A 51 0.10 6.66 -9.87
N TRP A 52 -0.19 7.82 -9.26
CA TRP A 52 -0.82 7.90 -7.93
C TRP A 52 -2.19 7.17 -7.93
N PRO A 53 -2.41 6.20 -7.02
CA PRO A 53 -3.64 5.40 -6.98
C PRO A 53 -4.82 6.19 -6.40
N MET A 54 -5.35 7.09 -7.21
CA MET A 54 -6.51 7.92 -6.86
C MET A 54 -7.51 8.01 -8.00
N VAL A 55 -8.77 8.23 -7.65
CA VAL A 55 -9.88 8.48 -8.59
C VAL A 55 -10.69 9.69 -8.15
N HIS A 56 -11.35 10.35 -9.10
CA HIS A 56 -12.18 11.53 -8.81
C HIS A 56 -13.62 11.40 -9.29
N GLY A 57 -14.57 11.83 -8.47
CA GLY A 57 -15.99 11.86 -8.80
C GLY A 57 -16.88 12.17 -7.59
N ASN A 58 -18.03 12.82 -7.83
CA ASN A 58 -19.03 13.03 -6.78
C ASN A 58 -19.89 11.78 -6.57
N THR A 59 -20.06 11.00 -7.64
CA THR A 59 -20.84 9.77 -7.69
C THR A 59 -19.99 8.64 -8.30
N PRO A 60 -20.34 7.36 -8.10
CA PRO A 60 -19.69 6.25 -8.80
C PRO A 60 -19.74 6.39 -10.33
N GLU A 61 -20.83 6.95 -10.86
CA GLU A 61 -21.01 7.23 -12.28
C GLU A 61 -20.03 8.30 -12.78
N ASP A 62 -19.69 9.29 -11.95
CA ASP A 62 -18.66 10.27 -12.27
C ASP A 62 -17.26 9.66 -12.18
N VAL A 63 -16.99 8.80 -11.18
CA VAL A 63 -15.72 8.06 -11.09
C VAL A 63 -15.49 7.20 -12.34
N LYS A 64 -16.55 6.65 -12.95
CA LYS A 64 -16.43 5.90 -14.20
C LYS A 64 -15.95 6.75 -15.39
N LYS A 65 -16.09 8.06 -15.32
CA LYS A 65 -15.61 9.02 -16.34
C LYS A 65 -14.14 9.43 -16.11
N ASP A 66 -13.58 9.14 -14.93
CA ASP A 66 -12.16 9.26 -14.66
C ASP A 66 -11.41 8.06 -15.27
N GLU A 67 -11.27 8.07 -16.60
CA GLU A 67 -10.74 6.95 -17.36
C GLU A 67 -9.28 6.64 -17.00
N GLU A 68 -8.48 7.68 -16.71
CA GLU A 68 -7.09 7.57 -16.25
C GLU A 68 -7.06 6.98 -14.83
N GLY A 69 -7.84 7.51 -13.89
CA GLY A 69 -7.97 6.97 -12.55
C GLY A 69 -8.36 5.48 -12.56
N LEU A 70 -9.33 5.09 -13.40
CA LEU A 70 -9.70 3.69 -13.57
C LEU A 70 -8.58 2.85 -14.22
N GLN A 71 -7.80 3.40 -15.15
CA GLN A 71 -6.62 2.72 -15.70
C GLN A 71 -5.60 2.45 -14.60
N ILE A 72 -5.33 3.46 -13.76
CA ILE A 72 -4.43 3.35 -12.62
C ILE A 72 -4.94 2.26 -11.65
N MET A 73 -6.24 2.19 -11.36
CA MET A 73 -6.80 1.12 -10.51
C MET A 73 -6.62 -0.27 -11.12
N ARG A 74 -6.86 -0.42 -12.43
CA ARG A 74 -6.65 -1.70 -13.14
C ARG A 74 -5.17 -2.12 -13.11
N THR A 75 -4.25 -1.19 -13.32
CA THR A 75 -2.81 -1.45 -13.26
C THR A 75 -2.38 -1.86 -11.86
N LEU A 76 -2.87 -1.15 -10.83
CA LEU A 76 -2.59 -1.47 -9.43
C LEU A 76 -3.04 -2.90 -9.08
N GLY A 77 -4.26 -3.28 -9.48
CA GLY A 77 -4.78 -4.62 -9.26
C GLY A 77 -3.96 -5.71 -9.95
N ARG A 78 -3.53 -5.47 -11.19
CA ARG A 78 -2.65 -6.41 -11.92
C ARG A 78 -1.29 -6.56 -11.24
N ASN A 79 -0.69 -5.45 -10.82
CA ASN A 79 0.61 -5.44 -10.12
C ASN A 79 0.51 -6.19 -8.78
N MET A 80 -0.57 -5.96 -8.03
CA MET A 80 -0.80 -6.65 -6.76
C MET A 80 -0.97 -8.16 -6.97
N ALA A 81 -1.77 -8.56 -7.97
CA ALA A 81 -1.98 -9.97 -8.29
C ALA A 81 -0.67 -10.65 -8.74
N TRP A 82 0.17 -9.95 -9.51
CA TRP A 82 1.48 -10.45 -9.90
C TRP A 82 2.41 -10.64 -8.70
N ILE A 83 2.52 -9.65 -7.81
CA ILE A 83 3.36 -9.73 -6.60
C ILE A 83 2.91 -10.89 -5.69
N LEU A 84 1.60 -11.05 -5.47
CA LEU A 84 1.07 -12.15 -4.67
C LEU A 84 1.46 -13.51 -5.24
N LYS A 85 1.38 -13.67 -6.57
CA LYS A 85 1.83 -14.90 -7.26
C LYS A 85 3.33 -15.11 -7.13
N CYS A 86 4.14 -14.06 -7.23
CA CYS A 86 5.59 -14.13 -7.07
C CYS A 86 5.97 -14.56 -5.64
N ILE A 87 5.32 -14.01 -4.62
CA ILE A 87 5.55 -14.40 -3.22
C ILE A 87 5.17 -15.87 -3.00
N GLU A 88 4.03 -16.30 -3.53
CA GLU A 88 3.61 -17.71 -3.43
C GLU A 88 4.58 -18.65 -4.16
N ALA A 89 5.06 -18.26 -5.34
CA ALA A 89 6.08 -19.01 -6.07
C ALA A 89 7.40 -19.07 -5.30
N GLY A 90 7.82 -17.96 -4.68
CA GLY A 90 9.02 -17.89 -3.84
C GLY A 90 8.93 -18.84 -2.66
N LYS A 91 7.80 -18.86 -1.93
CA LYS A 91 7.57 -19.81 -0.84
C LYS A 91 7.68 -21.26 -1.30
N LYS A 92 7.09 -21.61 -2.44
CA LYS A 92 7.20 -22.96 -3.03
C LYS A 92 8.64 -23.32 -3.42
N ALA A 93 9.45 -22.33 -3.76
CA ALA A 93 10.87 -22.49 -4.05
C ALA A 93 11.77 -22.45 -2.79
N GLY A 94 11.20 -22.37 -1.58
CA GLY A 94 11.94 -22.31 -0.32
C GLY A 94 12.50 -20.92 0.02
N ILE A 95 12.02 -19.86 -0.66
CA ILE A 95 12.34 -18.47 -0.30
C ILE A 95 11.40 -18.05 0.82
N GLU A 96 11.91 -18.15 2.05
CA GLU A 96 11.20 -17.73 3.26
C GLU A 96 11.28 -16.22 3.47
N ALA A 97 10.31 -15.71 4.24
CA ALA A 97 10.35 -14.31 4.66
C ALA A 97 11.56 -14.07 5.59
N PRO A 98 12.29 -12.95 5.44
CA PRO A 98 13.45 -12.68 6.28
C PRO A 98 13.02 -12.47 7.73
N ALA A 99 13.88 -12.91 8.66
CA ALA A 99 13.69 -12.64 10.07
C ALA A 99 13.71 -11.12 10.32
N THR A 100 12.77 -10.64 11.15
CA THR A 100 12.73 -9.24 11.56
C THR A 100 13.94 -8.92 12.43
N GLU A 101 14.75 -7.95 12.01
CA GLU A 101 15.85 -7.44 12.82
C GLU A 101 15.33 -6.71 14.07
N ALA A 102 16.04 -6.89 15.19
CA ALA A 102 15.73 -6.17 16.42
C ALA A 102 15.99 -4.67 16.23
N LYS A 103 14.99 -3.84 16.55
CA LYS A 103 15.11 -2.39 16.40
C LYS A 103 16.14 -1.82 17.38
N ILE A 104 17.18 -1.15 16.86
CA ILE A 104 18.09 -0.34 17.66
C ILE A 104 17.44 1.02 17.89
N MET A 105 17.13 1.33 19.15
CA MET A 105 16.59 2.64 19.53
C MET A 105 17.74 3.59 19.88
N THR A 106 17.89 4.67 19.12
CA THR A 106 18.90 5.70 19.35
C THR A 106 18.19 7.05 19.54
N ASN A 107 18.50 7.75 20.63
CA ASN A 107 18.05 9.12 20.83
C ASN A 107 18.94 10.08 20.02
N PHE A 108 18.36 11.09 19.39
CA PHE A 108 19.11 12.10 18.64
C PHE A 108 19.94 13.03 19.55
N ILE A 109 19.66 13.05 20.85
CA ILE A 109 20.46 13.72 21.87
C ILE A 109 21.50 12.72 22.37
N ARG A 110 22.78 13.09 22.26
CA ARG A 110 23.91 12.44 22.93
C ARG A 110 24.40 13.36 24.04
#